data_AF-A0A2E7BQX9-F1
#
_entry.id   AF-A0A2E7BQX9-F1
#
_cell.length_a   1.000
_cell.length_b   1.000
_cell.length_c   1.000
_cell.angle_alpha   90.00
_cell.angle_beta   90.00
_cell.angle_gamma   90.00
#
_symmetry.space_group_name_H-M   'P 1'
#
loop_
_entity.id
_entity.type
_entity.pdbx_description
1 polymer ?
#
loop_
_entity_poly.entity_id
_entity_poly.type
_entity_poly.pdbx_seq_one_letter_code
_entity_poly.pdbx_strand_id
1 'polypeptide(L)'
;MRSQLYLPLLFAVTAGFFVACNGSEDGVSTCSRDADCSTGFVCFNASCIEAGTGGDAGPGTNDGGVQPACGGDGDCAADEVCRNGNCEIEVPECTSEADCRAGQSCEQGRCTGEPNDGRCRGDNDCSGDQICVGGQCEDASTPECRDAGDCAAGERCFNGVCEDEGGQGDCQSEADCPMDSFCNRRDGTCNPLPPGACRDDSVCEGTCNIAEGRTIGRCVDCTSDAECPAPRQCISESCRMPEGQCEEDADCPGGGTCNAGQCEGGDGACRGQEDCPQGEFCNPQTGQCVGGDGGGGGMPPGMGVPQCNDHSDCAADQQCLQLGGQSLCMPRCDPADLIGGQLICLLMGGGMCQPDGTCSTP
;
A
#
# COMPACT_ATOMS: atom_id res chain seq x y z
N MET A 1 15.23 88.04 0.99
CA MET A 1 15.46 87.32 -0.29
C MET A 1 14.77 85.96 -0.13
N ARG A 2 13.47 85.83 -0.40
CA ARG A 2 12.87 85.25 -1.63
C ARG A 2 13.75 84.17 -2.28
N SER A 3 13.35 82.90 -2.19
CA SER A 3 13.29 81.94 -3.31
C SER A 3 12.70 80.59 -2.86
N GLN A 4 11.48 80.27 -3.30
CA GLN A 4 11.15 79.37 -4.42
C GLN A 4 11.01 77.90 -3.97
N LEU A 5 9.79 77.50 -3.63
CA LEU A 5 9.37 76.09 -3.65
C LEU A 5 8.86 75.81 -5.07
N TYR A 6 9.62 75.04 -5.85
CA TYR A 6 9.24 74.56 -7.19
C TYR A 6 8.91 73.06 -7.10
N LEU A 7 7.70 72.73 -7.53
CA LEU A 7 7.19 71.39 -7.79
C LEU A 7 7.96 70.75 -8.98
N PRO A 8 8.24 69.43 -8.97
CA PRO A 8 8.52 68.73 -10.21
C PRO A 8 7.37 67.79 -10.62
N LEU A 9 6.95 67.97 -11.86
CA LEU A 9 6.32 66.98 -12.74
C LEU A 9 7.32 65.84 -13.06
N LEU A 10 6.83 64.59 -13.18
CA LEU A 10 6.75 63.79 -14.43
C LEU A 10 6.76 62.26 -14.18
N PHE A 11 5.67 61.62 -14.63
CA PHE A 11 5.55 60.38 -15.43
C PHE A 11 6.38 59.12 -15.07
N ALA A 12 5.68 57.99 -14.79
CA ALA A 12 5.32 56.97 -15.80
C ALA A 12 4.99 55.58 -15.18
N VAL A 13 3.80 55.05 -15.52
CA VAL A 13 3.48 53.67 -15.97
C VAL A 13 3.78 52.52 -14.97
N THR A 14 2.81 51.77 -14.43
CA THR A 14 2.11 50.64 -15.11
C THR A 14 0.89 50.11 -14.33
N ALA A 15 -0.10 49.65 -15.10
CA ALA A 15 -1.00 48.50 -14.84
C ALA A 15 -1.96 48.55 -13.63
N GLY A 16 -3.01 49.37 -13.73
CA GLY A 16 -4.32 49.04 -13.14
C GLY A 16 -5.13 48.22 -14.15
N PHE A 17 -5.32 46.94 -13.87
CA PHE A 17 -6.19 46.05 -14.65
C PHE A 17 -7.64 46.55 -14.51
N PHE A 18 -8.15 47.13 -15.59
CA PHE A 18 -9.57 47.36 -15.77
C PHE A 18 -10.26 46.00 -15.98
N VAL A 19 -11.03 45.55 -15.01
CA VAL A 19 -12.24 44.77 -15.31
C VAL A 19 -13.39 45.75 -15.20
N ALA A 20 -13.76 46.31 -16.35
CA ALA A 20 -14.98 47.07 -16.49
C ALA A 20 -16.16 46.08 -16.39
N CYS A 21 -16.79 45.99 -15.22
CA CYS A 21 -18.18 45.55 -15.18
C CYS A 21 -19.00 46.67 -15.81
N ASN A 22 -19.49 46.45 -17.03
CA ASN A 22 -20.44 47.33 -17.68
C ASN A 22 -21.72 47.35 -16.84
N GLY A 23 -21.91 48.42 -16.07
CA GLY A 23 -23.16 48.71 -15.40
C GLY A 23 -24.22 49.13 -16.41
N SER A 24 -25.34 48.43 -16.42
CA SER A 24 -26.59 48.90 -17.00
C SER A 24 -27.06 50.15 -16.24
N GLU A 25 -27.54 51.15 -16.97
CA GLU A 25 -27.74 52.53 -16.49
C GLU A 25 -28.90 52.72 -15.48
N ASP A 26 -29.52 51.62 -15.02
CA ASP A 26 -30.61 51.63 -14.03
C ASP A 26 -30.30 50.73 -12.81
N GLY A 27 -29.21 51.05 -12.10
CA GLY A 27 -29.13 51.06 -10.62
C GLY A 27 -29.64 49.89 -9.74
N VAL A 28 -29.95 48.70 -10.25
CA VAL A 28 -30.37 47.56 -9.42
C VAL A 28 -29.54 46.33 -9.82
N SER A 29 -28.35 46.21 -9.24
CA SER A 29 -27.49 45.03 -9.37
C SER A 29 -27.87 43.92 -8.38
N THR A 30 -28.93 44.12 -7.59
CA THR A 30 -29.41 43.17 -6.58
C THR A 30 -30.89 42.89 -6.70
N CYS A 31 -31.28 41.62 -6.67
CA CYS A 31 -32.66 41.19 -6.89
C CYS A 31 -33.13 40.25 -5.76
N SER A 32 -34.44 40.18 -5.56
CA SER A 32 -35.07 39.13 -4.73
C SER A 32 -35.93 38.18 -5.57
N ARG A 33 -36.25 38.56 -6.82
CA ARG A 33 -37.02 37.82 -7.82
C ARG A 33 -36.73 38.38 -9.22
N ASP A 34 -37.06 37.63 -10.26
CA ASP A 34 -36.77 38.02 -11.66
C ASP A 34 -37.44 39.34 -12.10
N ALA A 35 -38.60 39.65 -11.53
CA ALA A 35 -39.30 40.91 -11.81
C ALA A 35 -38.53 42.16 -11.32
N ASP A 36 -37.53 41.98 -10.46
CA ASP A 36 -36.63 43.05 -10.02
C ASP A 36 -35.49 43.28 -11.05
N CYS A 37 -35.32 42.37 -12.02
CA CYS A 37 -34.32 42.45 -13.08
C CYS A 37 -34.92 42.98 -14.39
N SER A 38 -34.07 43.66 -15.18
CA SER A 38 -34.44 44.11 -16.52
C SER A 38 -34.71 42.95 -17.47
N THR A 39 -35.51 43.19 -18.51
CA THR A 39 -35.85 42.19 -19.52
C THR A 39 -34.61 41.49 -20.07
N GLY A 40 -34.60 40.15 -20.01
CA GLY A 40 -33.47 39.32 -20.46
C GLY A 40 -32.49 38.93 -19.35
N PHE A 41 -32.76 39.29 -18.09
CA PHE A 41 -31.97 38.91 -16.93
C PHE A 41 -32.83 38.15 -15.90
N VAL A 42 -32.21 37.19 -15.21
CA VAL A 42 -32.83 36.41 -14.12
C VAL A 42 -32.11 36.67 -12.80
N CYS A 43 -32.83 36.50 -11.70
CA CYS A 43 -32.28 36.71 -10.38
C CYS A 43 -31.56 35.46 -9.88
N PHE A 44 -30.24 35.53 -9.78
CA PHE A 44 -29.42 34.45 -9.24
C PHE A 44 -28.56 34.94 -8.08
N ASN A 45 -28.73 34.33 -6.91
CA ASN A 45 -27.96 34.64 -5.69
C ASN A 45 -27.90 36.16 -5.40
N ALA A 46 -29.08 36.78 -5.39
CA ALA A 46 -29.29 38.21 -5.22
C ALA A 46 -28.58 39.10 -6.26
N SER A 47 -28.27 38.59 -7.45
CA SER A 47 -27.67 39.33 -8.56
C SER A 47 -28.40 39.04 -9.88
N CYS A 48 -28.64 40.06 -10.70
CA CYS A 48 -29.24 39.86 -12.03
C CYS A 48 -28.17 39.35 -13.01
N ILE A 49 -28.37 38.17 -13.58
CA ILE A 49 -27.49 37.56 -14.60
C ILE A 49 -28.22 37.41 -15.94
N GLU A 50 -27.52 37.45 -17.07
CA GLU A 50 -28.13 37.29 -18.39
C GLU A 50 -28.79 35.91 -18.50
N ALA A 51 -30.06 35.89 -18.90
CA ALA A 51 -30.76 34.65 -19.23
C ALA A 51 -30.11 34.07 -20.50
N GLY A 52 -29.24 33.08 -20.31
CA GLY A 52 -28.60 32.39 -21.42
C GLY A 52 -29.65 31.87 -22.42
N THR A 53 -29.41 32.06 -23.72
CA THR A 53 -30.24 31.50 -24.79
C THR A 53 -29.93 30.03 -25.09
N GLY A 54 -29.13 29.38 -24.24
CA GLY A 54 -28.87 27.95 -24.26
C GLY A 54 -29.60 27.30 -23.11
N GLY A 55 -30.49 26.36 -23.41
CA GLY A 55 -31.22 25.59 -22.42
C GLY A 55 -30.25 24.85 -21.50
N ASP A 56 -30.20 25.31 -20.25
CA ASP A 56 -29.77 24.55 -19.09
C ASP A 56 -30.42 25.22 -17.87
N ALA A 57 -31.61 24.74 -17.51
CA ALA A 57 -32.18 24.93 -16.19
C ALA A 57 -32.47 23.53 -15.64
N GLY A 58 -31.55 23.04 -14.81
CA GLY A 58 -31.79 21.91 -13.92
C GLY A 58 -32.86 22.22 -12.86
N PRO A 59 -33.23 21.25 -12.03
CA PRO A 59 -34.53 21.23 -11.36
C PRO A 59 -34.55 22.16 -10.15
N GLY A 60 -35.36 23.22 -10.23
CA GLY A 60 -35.71 24.09 -9.13
C GLY A 60 -37.16 24.56 -9.28
N THR A 61 -38.01 24.19 -8.33
CA THR A 61 -39.48 24.31 -8.42
C THR A 61 -40.04 25.66 -7.96
N ASN A 62 -39.34 26.78 -8.14
CA ASN A 62 -39.93 28.11 -7.82
C ASN A 62 -39.50 29.26 -8.74
N ASP A 63 -39.00 28.97 -9.95
CA ASP A 63 -38.71 29.99 -10.95
C ASP A 63 -39.80 29.97 -12.02
N GLY A 64 -40.38 31.14 -12.30
CA GLY A 64 -41.42 31.36 -13.31
C GLY A 64 -40.91 31.18 -14.73
N GLY A 65 -40.32 30.02 -15.03
CA GLY A 65 -39.98 29.57 -16.36
C GLY A 65 -41.26 29.49 -17.19
N VAL A 66 -41.28 30.23 -18.29
CA VAL A 66 -42.29 30.05 -19.33
C VAL A 66 -42.16 28.59 -19.79
N GLN A 67 -43.18 27.76 -19.52
CA GLN A 67 -43.22 26.39 -20.03
C GLN A 67 -42.92 26.43 -21.55
N PRO A 68 -41.96 25.65 -22.05
CA PRO A 68 -41.69 25.61 -23.49
C PRO A 68 -42.96 25.16 -24.20
N ALA A 69 -43.38 25.94 -25.20
CA ALA A 69 -44.49 25.53 -26.05
C ALA A 69 -44.07 24.27 -26.81
N CYS A 70 -44.84 23.19 -26.70
CA CYS A 70 -44.50 21.90 -27.29
C CYS A 70 -45.29 21.66 -28.60
N GLY A 71 -44.64 21.02 -29.58
CA GLY A 71 -45.26 20.52 -30.81
C GLY A 71 -45.54 19.02 -30.78
N GLY A 72 -44.85 18.28 -29.90
CA GLY A 72 -45.08 16.88 -29.58
C GLY A 72 -44.34 16.44 -28.31
N ASP A 73 -44.55 15.20 -27.87
CA ASP A 73 -44.05 14.70 -26.57
C ASP A 73 -42.52 14.70 -26.46
N GLY A 74 -41.81 14.60 -27.58
CA GLY A 74 -40.34 14.68 -27.61
C GLY A 74 -39.77 16.07 -27.30
N ASP A 75 -40.62 17.10 -27.25
CA ASP A 75 -40.25 18.46 -26.84
C ASP A 75 -40.32 18.66 -25.31
N CYS A 76 -40.84 17.67 -24.58
CA CYS A 76 -41.09 17.73 -23.14
C CYS A 76 -40.06 16.92 -22.34
N ALA A 77 -39.95 17.20 -21.04
CA ALA A 77 -39.07 16.45 -20.17
C ALA A 77 -39.55 15.00 -20.01
N ALA A 78 -38.71 14.12 -19.48
CA ALA A 78 -39.12 12.76 -19.15
C ALA A 78 -40.36 12.79 -18.22
N ASP A 79 -41.37 12.00 -18.56
CA ASP A 79 -42.69 11.91 -17.88
C ASP A 79 -43.68 13.05 -18.14
N GLU A 80 -43.40 13.92 -19.10
CA GLU A 80 -44.34 14.94 -19.58
C GLU A 80 -44.84 14.60 -21.00
N VAL A 81 -46.10 14.92 -21.27
CA VAL A 81 -46.73 14.79 -22.59
C VAL A 81 -47.19 16.14 -23.09
N CYS A 82 -47.10 16.35 -24.40
CA CYS A 82 -47.49 17.60 -25.01
C CYS A 82 -49.01 17.66 -25.18
N ARG A 83 -49.69 18.49 -24.37
CA ARG A 83 -51.14 18.72 -24.47
C ARG A 83 -51.46 20.18 -24.69
N ASN A 84 -52.21 20.45 -25.76
CA ASN A 84 -52.65 21.79 -26.13
C ASN A 84 -51.51 22.82 -26.22
N GLY A 85 -50.31 22.38 -26.60
CA GLY A 85 -49.12 23.23 -26.71
C GLY A 85 -48.35 23.43 -25.40
N ASN A 86 -48.71 22.75 -24.31
CA ASN A 86 -47.98 22.78 -23.04
C ASN A 86 -47.52 21.37 -22.66
N CYS A 87 -46.31 21.27 -22.10
CA CYS A 87 -45.86 20.02 -21.47
C CYS A 87 -46.61 19.85 -20.15
N GLU A 88 -47.40 18.79 -20.05
CA GLU A 88 -48.14 18.42 -18.84
C GLU A 88 -47.56 17.12 -18.29
N ILE A 89 -47.28 17.06 -16.98
CA ILE A 89 -46.88 15.83 -16.31
C ILE A 89 -48.00 14.81 -16.45
N GLU A 90 -47.70 13.68 -17.09
CA GLU A 90 -48.64 12.56 -17.13
C GLU A 90 -48.57 11.85 -15.79
N VAL A 91 -49.45 12.24 -14.87
CA VAL A 91 -49.56 11.57 -13.57
C VAL A 91 -50.01 10.13 -13.87
N PRO A 92 -49.17 9.11 -13.58
CA PRO A 92 -49.53 7.73 -13.89
C PRO A 92 -50.80 7.36 -13.12
N GLU A 93 -51.75 6.76 -13.83
CA GLU A 93 -52.92 6.17 -13.19
C GLU A 93 -52.44 4.99 -12.34
N CYS A 94 -52.82 4.97 -11.07
CA CYS A 94 -52.43 3.93 -10.14
C CYS A 94 -53.65 3.16 -9.65
N THR A 95 -53.46 1.87 -9.38
CA THR A 95 -54.46 1.03 -8.69
C THR A 95 -53.99 0.62 -7.30
N SER A 96 -52.68 0.75 -7.04
CA SER A 96 -52.00 0.47 -5.79
C SER A 96 -50.76 1.37 -5.63
N GLU A 97 -50.22 1.46 -4.41
CA GLU A 97 -48.99 2.23 -4.13
C GLU A 97 -47.77 1.71 -4.90
N ALA A 98 -47.76 0.44 -5.29
CA ALA A 98 -46.69 -0.16 -6.09
C ALA A 98 -46.66 0.36 -7.54
N ASP A 99 -47.75 0.98 -8.01
CA ASP A 99 -47.82 1.62 -9.33
C ASP A 99 -47.22 3.03 -9.31
N CYS A 100 -46.87 3.56 -8.12
CA CYS A 100 -46.33 4.89 -7.91
C CYS A 100 -44.82 4.88 -7.62
N ARG A 101 -44.13 6.01 -7.85
CA ARG A 101 -42.71 6.16 -7.50
C ARG A 101 -42.51 6.08 -5.99
N ALA A 102 -41.32 5.65 -5.56
CA ALA A 102 -40.96 5.61 -4.14
C ALA A 102 -41.20 6.97 -3.47
N GLY A 103 -41.94 6.97 -2.36
CA GLY A 103 -42.38 8.18 -1.65
C GLY A 103 -43.77 8.71 -2.05
N GLN A 104 -44.37 8.22 -3.13
CA GLN A 104 -45.72 8.61 -3.55
C GLN A 104 -46.78 7.60 -3.08
N SER A 105 -48.02 8.08 -2.87
CA SER A 105 -49.16 7.27 -2.45
C SER A 105 -50.22 7.24 -3.54
N CYS A 106 -50.90 6.10 -3.72
CA CYS A 106 -51.99 6.02 -4.69
C CYS A 106 -53.30 6.51 -4.06
N GLU A 107 -53.71 7.73 -4.37
CA GLU A 107 -54.95 8.32 -3.91
C GLU A 107 -55.92 8.56 -5.07
N GLN A 108 -57.09 7.91 -5.01
CA GLN A 108 -58.18 8.09 -5.99
C GLN A 108 -57.74 7.87 -7.45
N GLY A 109 -56.88 6.88 -7.67
CA GLY A 109 -56.38 6.53 -9.00
C GLY A 109 -55.24 7.39 -9.50
N ARG A 110 -54.66 8.26 -8.65
CA ARG A 110 -53.51 9.10 -8.97
C ARG A 110 -52.42 8.96 -7.92
N CYS A 111 -51.17 8.93 -8.37
CA CYS A 111 -50.04 9.05 -7.46
C CYS A 111 -49.96 10.48 -6.92
N THR A 112 -50.05 10.64 -5.60
CA THR A 112 -49.97 11.91 -4.86
C THR A 112 -48.76 11.90 -3.92
N GLY A 113 -48.22 13.08 -3.62
CA GLY A 113 -46.97 13.26 -2.86
C GLY A 113 -45.79 13.68 -3.73
N GLU A 114 -44.83 14.37 -3.13
CA GLU A 114 -43.56 14.68 -3.79
C GLU A 114 -42.73 13.37 -3.86
N PRO A 115 -42.15 13.02 -5.03
CA PRO A 115 -41.17 11.94 -5.10
C PRO A 115 -40.08 12.22 -4.06
N ASN A 116 -39.64 11.20 -3.30
CA ASN A 116 -38.66 11.38 -2.22
C ASN A 116 -37.50 12.27 -2.71
N ASP A 117 -37.34 13.43 -2.09
CA ASP A 117 -36.33 14.46 -2.39
C ASP A 117 -34.95 14.08 -1.83
N GLY A 118 -34.64 12.78 -1.82
CA GLY A 118 -33.52 12.20 -1.10
C GLY A 118 -33.80 11.93 0.37
N ARG A 119 -35.05 11.93 0.85
CA ARG A 119 -35.42 11.50 2.21
C ARG A 119 -35.92 10.06 2.26
N CYS A 120 -35.60 9.33 3.34
CA CYS A 120 -35.89 7.89 3.49
C CYS A 120 -36.27 7.50 4.92
N ARG A 121 -36.96 6.37 5.08
CA ARG A 121 -37.20 5.68 6.36
C ARG A 121 -36.47 4.34 6.44
N GLY A 122 -36.12 3.76 5.31
CA GLY A 122 -35.22 2.61 5.16
C GLY A 122 -34.67 2.50 3.73
N ASP A 123 -33.73 1.60 3.51
CA ASP A 123 -32.96 1.52 2.25
C ASP A 123 -33.83 1.31 1.01
N ASN A 124 -34.97 0.61 1.14
CA ASN A 124 -35.92 0.40 0.05
C ASN A 124 -36.62 1.68 -0.44
N ASP A 125 -36.49 2.78 0.29
CA ASP A 125 -37.04 4.08 -0.11
C ASP A 125 -36.09 4.85 -1.06
N CYS A 126 -34.84 4.37 -1.21
CA CYS A 126 -33.78 4.97 -2.02
C CYS A 126 -33.66 4.31 -3.40
N SER A 127 -33.20 5.07 -4.39
CA SER A 127 -33.09 4.60 -5.78
C SER A 127 -31.69 4.03 -6.04
N GLY A 128 -31.60 2.96 -6.83
CA GLY A 128 -30.32 2.33 -7.15
C GLY A 128 -29.70 1.62 -5.95
N ASP A 129 -28.39 1.77 -5.77
CA ASP A 129 -27.60 1.14 -4.69
C ASP A 129 -27.47 2.04 -3.45
N GLN A 130 -28.32 3.06 -3.31
CA GLN A 130 -28.31 4.01 -2.19
C GLN A 130 -28.88 3.41 -0.91
N ILE A 131 -28.38 3.85 0.26
CA ILE A 131 -28.84 3.42 1.59
C ILE A 131 -29.38 4.60 2.40
N CYS A 132 -30.24 4.29 3.37
CA CYS A 132 -30.87 5.30 4.20
C CYS A 132 -30.05 5.62 5.45
N VAL A 133 -29.34 6.75 5.42
CA VAL A 133 -28.50 7.22 6.53
C VAL A 133 -29.11 8.49 7.11
N GLY A 134 -29.48 8.48 8.39
CA GLY A 134 -30.01 9.68 9.07
C GLY A 134 -31.31 10.23 8.48
N GLY A 135 -32.04 9.43 7.70
CA GLY A 135 -33.25 9.85 6.99
C GLY A 135 -32.99 10.48 5.62
N GLN A 136 -31.76 10.41 5.13
CA GLN A 136 -31.33 10.85 3.81
C GLN A 136 -30.83 9.65 2.98
N CYS A 137 -31.18 9.57 1.70
CA CYS A 137 -30.60 8.61 0.78
C CYS A 137 -29.19 9.06 0.42
N GLU A 138 -28.21 8.27 0.80
CA GLU A 138 -26.81 8.46 0.46
C GLU A 138 -26.38 7.31 -0.44
N ASP A 139 -25.41 7.54 -1.33
CA ASP A 139 -24.76 6.42 -2.02
C ASP A 139 -24.23 5.48 -0.95
N ALA A 140 -24.61 4.19 -1.02
CA ALA A 140 -23.93 3.18 -0.22
C ALA A 140 -22.47 3.38 -0.57
N SER A 141 -21.69 3.84 0.41
CA SER A 141 -20.27 4.06 0.22
C SER A 141 -19.76 2.71 -0.21
N THR A 142 -19.61 2.50 -1.53
CA THR A 142 -19.01 1.29 -2.04
C THR A 142 -17.63 1.35 -1.43
N PRO A 143 -17.30 0.44 -0.51
CA PRO A 143 -15.99 0.48 0.07
C PRO A 143 -15.02 0.38 -1.12
N GLU A 144 -14.08 1.33 -1.21
CA GLU A 144 -13.09 1.43 -2.29
C GLU A 144 -12.39 0.09 -2.51
N CYS A 145 -12.31 -0.69 -1.44
CA CYS A 145 -11.78 -2.04 -1.39
C CYS A 145 -12.63 -2.94 -0.48
N ARG A 146 -12.64 -4.24 -0.77
CA ARG A 146 -13.08 -5.30 0.15
C ARG A 146 -11.90 -6.07 0.71
N ASP A 147 -10.83 -6.18 -0.06
CA ASP A 147 -9.57 -6.77 0.34
C ASP A 147 -8.37 -6.02 -0.27
N ALA A 148 -7.15 -6.40 0.12
CA ALA A 148 -5.92 -5.73 -0.30
C ALA A 148 -5.67 -5.81 -1.82
N GLY A 149 -6.26 -6.78 -2.53
CA GLY A 149 -6.14 -6.93 -3.98
C GLY A 149 -6.91 -5.86 -4.77
N ASP A 150 -7.83 -5.15 -4.11
CA ASP A 150 -8.57 -4.04 -4.69
C ASP A 150 -7.76 -2.72 -4.70
N CYS A 151 -6.65 -2.64 -3.96
CA CYS A 151 -5.83 -1.44 -3.80
C CYS A 151 -4.55 -1.45 -4.65
N ALA A 152 -3.92 -0.28 -4.82
CA ALA A 152 -2.66 -0.19 -5.56
C ALA A 152 -1.52 -0.88 -4.81
N ALA A 153 -0.43 -1.18 -5.53
CA ALA A 153 0.75 -1.80 -4.91
C ALA A 153 1.34 -0.87 -3.83
N GLY A 154 1.38 -1.35 -2.58
CA GLY A 154 1.80 -0.56 -1.41
C GLY A 154 0.64 0.04 -0.61
N GLU A 155 -0.60 -0.35 -0.89
CA GLU A 155 -1.79 0.02 -0.12
C GLU A 155 -2.49 -1.22 0.45
N ARG A 156 -3.24 -1.04 1.55
CA ARG A 156 -4.08 -2.06 2.17
C ARG A 156 -5.51 -1.59 2.29
N CYS A 157 -6.44 -2.54 2.30
CA CYS A 157 -7.84 -2.23 2.56
C CYS A 157 -8.13 -2.12 4.05
N PHE A 158 -8.53 -0.93 4.52
CA PHE A 158 -8.94 -0.71 5.90
C PHE A 158 -10.28 0.02 5.97
N ASN A 159 -11.28 -0.58 6.63
CA ASN A 159 -12.66 -0.07 6.72
C ASN A 159 -13.28 0.34 5.36
N GLY A 160 -12.88 -0.33 4.30
CA GLY A 160 -13.39 -0.04 2.96
C GLY A 160 -12.75 1.15 2.27
N VAL A 161 -11.55 1.55 2.69
CA VAL A 161 -10.73 2.59 2.06
C VAL A 161 -9.34 2.01 1.80
N CYS A 162 -8.76 2.32 0.63
CA CYS A 162 -7.37 1.98 0.36
C CYS A 162 -6.45 2.98 1.09
N GLU A 163 -5.66 2.48 2.04
CA GLU A 163 -4.68 3.28 2.78
C GLU A 163 -3.27 2.81 2.43
N ASP A 164 -2.31 3.73 2.30
CA ASP A 164 -0.89 3.38 2.15
C ASP A 164 -0.45 2.41 3.27
N GLU A 165 0.31 1.35 2.93
CA GLU A 165 0.87 0.37 3.87
C GLU A 165 1.86 0.99 4.91
N GLY A 166 2.12 2.30 4.81
CA GLY A 166 2.73 3.09 5.86
C GLY A 166 1.74 4.14 6.34
N GLY A 167 1.04 3.86 7.45
CA GLY A 167 0.03 4.72 8.03
C GLY A 167 0.38 6.21 7.97
N GLN A 168 -0.64 7.02 7.69
CA GLN A 168 -0.61 8.49 7.53
C GLN A 168 0.57 9.10 8.30
N GLY A 169 1.57 9.56 7.54
CA GLY A 169 2.86 10.01 8.06
C GLY A 169 2.70 11.15 9.05
N ASP A 170 2.61 10.79 10.33
CA ASP A 170 2.91 11.58 11.53
C ASP A 170 2.75 10.68 12.79
N CYS A 171 3.37 9.50 12.78
CA CYS A 171 3.40 8.61 13.94
C CYS A 171 4.24 9.24 15.06
N GLN A 172 3.74 9.18 16.31
CA GLN A 172 4.46 9.64 17.51
C GLN A 172 4.98 8.47 18.34
N SER A 173 4.37 7.31 18.17
CA SER A 173 4.62 6.07 18.90
C SER A 173 4.27 4.87 18.03
N GLU A 174 4.71 3.69 18.45
CA GLU A 174 4.36 2.44 17.78
C GLU A 174 2.84 2.24 17.72
N ALA A 175 2.09 2.72 18.72
CA ALA A 175 0.64 2.58 18.77
C ALA A 175 -0.10 3.30 17.63
N ASP A 176 0.55 4.27 16.98
CA ASP A 176 -0.01 4.99 15.84
C ASP A 176 0.15 4.21 14.53
N CYS A 177 0.95 3.14 14.54
CA CYS A 177 1.25 2.31 13.39
C CYS A 177 0.54 0.95 13.47
N PRO A 178 0.19 0.35 12.32
CA PRO A 178 -0.23 -1.04 12.21
C PRO A 178 0.69 -2.02 12.94
N MET A 179 0.16 -3.16 13.41
CA MET A 179 0.93 -4.11 14.24
C MET A 179 2.14 -4.73 13.54
N ASP A 180 2.12 -4.80 12.21
CA ASP A 180 3.18 -5.25 11.31
C ASP A 180 4.20 -4.15 10.93
N SER A 181 4.09 -2.96 11.55
CA SER A 181 4.98 -1.83 11.29
C SER A 181 5.45 -1.15 12.59
N PHE A 182 6.51 -0.37 12.49
CA PHE A 182 7.07 0.44 13.56
C PHE A 182 7.13 1.92 13.19
N CYS A 183 7.02 2.77 14.21
CA CYS A 183 7.09 4.21 14.06
C CYS A 183 8.54 4.70 13.96
N ASN A 184 8.91 5.22 12.79
CA ASN A 184 10.12 6.01 12.66
C ASN A 184 9.87 7.44 13.17
N ARG A 185 10.11 7.64 14.46
CA ARG A 185 9.95 8.95 15.14
C ARG A 185 10.79 10.09 14.55
N ARG A 186 11.74 9.81 13.64
CA ARG A 186 12.56 10.85 13.02
C ARG A 186 11.82 11.60 11.91
N ASP A 187 11.02 10.88 11.13
CA ASP A 187 10.28 11.41 9.99
C ASP A 187 8.76 11.24 10.13
N GLY A 188 8.28 10.58 11.19
CA GLY A 188 6.85 10.40 11.47
C GLY A 188 6.24 9.27 10.64
N THR A 189 7.04 8.43 10.00
CA THR A 189 6.52 7.41 9.07
C THR A 189 6.41 6.04 9.75
N CYS A 190 5.33 5.31 9.47
CA CYS A 190 5.23 3.89 9.81
C CYS A 190 5.99 3.05 8.77
N ASN A 191 7.03 2.35 9.22
CA ASN A 191 7.85 1.48 8.39
C ASN A 191 7.56 0.00 8.70
N PRO A 192 7.57 -0.90 7.71
CA PRO A 192 7.39 -2.34 7.95
C PRO A 192 8.39 -2.89 8.97
N LEU A 193 7.95 -3.84 9.81
CA LEU A 193 8.83 -4.53 10.74
C LEU A 193 9.89 -5.34 9.99
N PRO A 194 11.14 -5.42 10.51
CA PRO A 194 12.14 -6.35 9.99
C PRO A 194 11.65 -7.80 10.03
N PRO A 195 12.14 -8.68 9.14
CA PRO A 195 11.77 -10.10 9.17
C PRO A 195 12.01 -10.73 10.54
N GLY A 196 10.99 -11.41 11.07
CA GLY A 196 11.02 -12.05 12.38
C GLY A 196 10.88 -11.10 13.58
N ALA A 197 10.69 -9.80 13.35
CA ALA A 197 10.33 -8.85 14.41
C ALA A 197 8.80 -8.81 14.62
N CYS A 198 8.38 -8.48 15.83
CA CYS A 198 6.97 -8.45 16.20
C CYS A 198 6.69 -7.35 17.23
N ARG A 199 5.43 -6.94 17.31
CA ARG A 199 4.95 -6.02 18.35
C ARG A 199 3.98 -6.69 19.32
N ASP A 200 3.34 -7.75 18.87
CA ASP A 200 2.52 -8.65 19.65
C ASP A 200 2.39 -10.00 18.90
N ASP A 201 1.71 -10.95 19.51
CA ASP A 201 1.57 -12.31 19.01
C ASP A 201 0.83 -12.39 17.66
N SER A 202 0.01 -11.40 17.29
CA SER A 202 -0.75 -11.40 16.03
C SER A 202 0.12 -11.38 14.77
N VAL A 203 1.37 -10.94 14.88
CA VAL A 203 2.34 -10.91 13.78
C VAL A 203 3.07 -12.24 13.63
N CYS A 204 3.06 -13.09 14.66
CA CYS A 204 3.83 -14.32 14.72
C CYS A 204 2.94 -15.56 14.52
N GLU A 205 3.52 -16.62 13.98
CA GLU A 205 2.91 -17.97 14.07
C GLU A 205 3.01 -18.54 15.50
N GLY A 206 4.04 -18.15 16.23
CA GLY A 206 4.27 -18.48 17.64
C GLY A 206 4.02 -17.30 18.58
N THR A 207 4.96 -17.05 19.48
CA THR A 207 4.86 -15.99 20.49
C THR A 207 5.79 -14.83 20.16
N CYS A 208 5.36 -13.60 20.47
CA CYS A 208 6.18 -12.42 20.38
C CYS A 208 6.97 -12.21 21.69
N ASN A 209 8.27 -12.52 21.67
CA ASN A 209 9.13 -12.30 22.82
C ASN A 209 9.66 -10.86 22.83
N ILE A 210 9.09 -10.03 23.72
CA ILE A 210 9.48 -8.63 23.91
C ILE A 210 10.29 -8.51 25.20
N ALA A 211 11.56 -8.11 25.09
CA ALA A 211 12.41 -7.88 26.25
C ALA A 211 11.91 -6.70 27.09
N GLU A 212 12.14 -6.74 28.41
CA GLU A 212 11.66 -5.73 29.35
C GLU A 212 12.10 -4.30 28.93
N GLY A 213 11.11 -3.41 28.78
CA GLY A 213 11.34 -2.02 28.34
C GLY A 213 11.51 -1.82 26.82
N ARG A 214 11.26 -2.85 26.00
CA ARG A 214 11.16 -2.74 24.53
C ARG A 214 9.70 -2.68 24.10
N THR A 215 9.46 -2.16 22.90
CA THR A 215 8.16 -2.12 22.23
C THR A 215 8.09 -3.02 21.00
N ILE A 216 9.24 -3.54 20.57
CA ILE A 216 9.40 -4.46 19.44
C ILE A 216 10.21 -5.64 19.96
N GLY A 217 9.69 -6.84 19.75
CA GLY A 217 10.29 -8.11 20.09
C GLY A 217 10.68 -8.91 18.84
N ARG A 218 10.88 -10.22 19.05
CA ARG A 218 11.09 -11.20 17.99
C ARG A 218 10.04 -12.30 18.06
N CYS A 219 9.65 -12.81 16.89
CA CYS A 219 8.85 -14.03 16.82
C CYS A 219 9.72 -15.22 17.22
N VAL A 220 9.19 -16.01 18.15
CA VAL A 220 9.78 -17.25 18.63
C VAL A 220 8.71 -18.33 18.63
N ASP A 221 9.11 -19.60 18.56
CA ASP A 221 8.13 -20.69 18.60
C ASP A 221 7.55 -20.86 20.01
N CYS A 222 8.35 -20.52 21.04
CA CYS A 222 7.99 -20.72 22.43
C CYS A 222 8.79 -19.83 23.39
N THR A 223 8.22 -19.62 24.58
CA THR A 223 8.92 -19.06 25.75
C THR A 223 8.98 -20.04 26.93
N SER A 224 8.20 -21.12 26.87
CA SER A 224 8.16 -22.20 27.85
C SER A 224 7.78 -23.54 27.22
N ASP A 225 8.13 -24.65 27.89
CA ASP A 225 7.81 -26.00 27.42
C ASP A 225 6.32 -26.26 27.26
N ALA A 226 5.46 -25.51 27.96
CA ALA A 226 4.01 -25.67 27.90
C ALA A 226 3.41 -25.21 26.57
N GLU A 227 4.12 -24.37 25.83
CA GLU A 227 3.71 -23.88 24.51
C GLU A 227 4.04 -24.89 23.40
N CYS A 228 4.98 -25.81 23.66
CA CYS A 228 5.38 -26.81 22.68
C CYS A 228 4.46 -28.05 22.72
N PRO A 229 4.05 -28.58 21.55
CA PRO A 229 3.37 -29.86 21.47
C PRO A 229 4.26 -30.97 22.05
N ALA A 230 3.74 -31.73 23.01
CA ALA A 230 4.47 -32.88 23.56
C ALA A 230 4.83 -33.86 22.43
N PRO A 231 6.08 -34.38 22.38
CA PRO A 231 7.12 -34.35 23.42
C PRO A 231 8.15 -33.21 23.32
N ARG A 232 7.94 -32.18 22.49
CA ARG A 232 8.91 -31.08 22.29
C ARG A 232 9.03 -30.17 23.51
N GLN A 233 10.22 -29.62 23.71
CA GLN A 233 10.58 -28.67 24.77
C GLN A 233 11.05 -27.36 24.15
N CYS A 234 10.93 -26.28 24.91
CA CYS A 234 11.37 -24.98 24.48
C CYS A 234 12.88 -24.83 24.71
N ILE A 235 13.66 -25.03 23.64
CA ILE A 235 15.11 -24.99 23.69
C ILE A 235 15.58 -23.83 22.82
N SER A 236 16.15 -22.81 23.46
CA SER A 236 16.60 -21.58 22.79
C SER A 236 15.48 -20.93 21.95
N GLU A 237 14.28 -20.85 22.54
CA GLU A 237 13.09 -20.19 21.96
C GLU A 237 12.56 -20.85 20.68
N SER A 238 12.90 -22.12 20.48
CA SER A 238 12.35 -22.95 19.41
C SER A 238 11.89 -24.29 20.01
N CYS A 239 10.75 -24.79 19.53
CA CYS A 239 10.22 -26.07 19.99
C CYS A 239 11.02 -27.22 19.38
N ARG A 240 11.93 -27.79 20.18
CA ARG A 240 12.84 -28.86 19.75
C ARG A 240 12.62 -30.11 20.58
N MET A 241 13.04 -31.25 20.04
CA MET A 241 13.07 -32.47 20.83
C MET A 241 14.09 -32.37 21.96
N PRO A 242 13.82 -32.94 23.15
CA PRO A 242 14.81 -33.08 24.20
C PRO A 242 16.06 -33.80 23.67
N GLU A 243 17.24 -33.48 24.21
CA GLU A 243 18.50 -34.07 23.74
C GLU A 243 18.43 -35.61 23.66
N GLY A 244 18.74 -36.15 22.48
CA GLY A 244 18.76 -37.58 22.21
C GLY A 244 17.40 -38.25 22.02
N GLN A 245 16.30 -37.48 21.98
CA GLN A 245 14.96 -37.98 21.65
C GLN A 245 14.52 -37.55 20.25
N CYS A 246 13.63 -38.31 19.63
CA CYS A 246 13.14 -38.07 18.26
C CYS A 246 11.75 -38.69 18.04
N GLU A 247 11.01 -38.17 17.07
CA GLU A 247 9.83 -38.84 16.50
C GLU A 247 10.14 -39.41 15.11
N GLU A 248 11.01 -38.73 14.38
CA GLU A 248 11.50 -39.14 13.06
C GLU A 248 13.01 -38.90 12.92
N ASP A 249 13.62 -39.52 11.90
CA ASP A 249 15.07 -39.41 11.64
C ASP A 249 15.53 -37.97 11.41
N ALA A 250 14.63 -37.08 10.94
CA ALA A 250 14.93 -35.67 10.72
C ALA A 250 15.09 -34.88 12.03
N ASP A 251 14.53 -35.35 13.15
CA ASP A 251 14.73 -34.75 14.47
C ASP A 251 16.13 -35.03 15.02
N CYS A 252 16.83 -36.04 14.49
CA CYS A 252 18.12 -36.46 15.00
C CYS A 252 19.27 -35.62 14.41
N PRO A 253 20.09 -34.97 15.27
CA PRO A 253 21.25 -34.21 14.81
C PRO A 253 22.28 -35.12 14.15
N GLY A 254 23.05 -34.56 13.21
CA GLY A 254 24.07 -35.32 12.47
C GLY A 254 23.51 -36.41 11.56
N GLY A 255 22.21 -36.40 11.26
CA GLY A 255 21.58 -37.43 10.43
C GLY A 255 21.46 -38.79 11.12
N GLY A 256 21.33 -38.80 12.45
CA GLY A 256 21.02 -40.02 13.22
C GLY A 256 19.68 -40.65 12.82
N THR A 257 19.47 -41.91 13.23
CA THR A 257 18.21 -42.64 12.99
C THR A 257 17.38 -42.65 14.26
N CYS A 258 16.08 -42.43 14.14
CA CYS A 258 15.18 -42.49 15.26
C CYS A 258 14.74 -43.93 15.54
N ASN A 259 15.24 -44.50 16.64
CA ASN A 259 14.88 -45.84 17.08
C ASN A 259 14.18 -45.78 18.44
N ALA A 260 12.91 -46.17 18.47
CA ALA A 260 12.08 -46.22 19.69
C ALA A 260 12.05 -44.90 20.49
N GLY A 261 12.08 -43.76 19.79
CA GLY A 261 12.05 -42.43 20.40
C GLY A 261 13.42 -41.93 20.87
N GLN A 262 14.49 -42.67 20.57
CA GLN A 262 15.87 -42.32 20.90
C GLN A 262 16.67 -42.17 19.59
N CYS A 263 17.46 -41.10 19.48
CA CYS A 263 18.40 -40.98 18.37
C CYS A 263 19.54 -41.99 18.56
N GLU A 264 19.70 -42.88 17.59
CA GLU A 264 20.81 -43.82 17.52
C GLU A 264 21.72 -43.45 16.34
N GLY A 265 23.02 -43.35 16.62
CA GLY A 265 23.99 -42.78 15.67
C GLY A 265 23.87 -41.25 15.58
N GLY A 266 24.65 -40.63 14.71
CA GLY A 266 24.73 -39.16 14.58
C GLY A 266 25.96 -38.54 15.24
N ASP A 267 26.67 -39.28 16.11
CA ASP A 267 27.98 -38.87 16.61
C ASP A 267 28.99 -38.87 15.46
N GLY A 268 29.22 -37.68 14.91
CA GLY A 268 30.13 -37.47 13.79
C GLY A 268 29.57 -37.94 12.46
N ALA A 269 28.25 -37.92 12.24
CA ALA A 269 27.67 -37.98 10.90
C ALA A 269 27.17 -36.58 10.46
N CYS A 270 27.22 -36.29 9.16
CA CYS A 270 26.96 -34.94 8.65
C CYS A 270 26.46 -34.97 7.20
N ARG A 271 25.57 -34.04 6.86
CA ARG A 271 25.15 -33.71 5.50
C ARG A 271 25.79 -32.41 5.01
N GLY A 272 26.14 -31.51 5.94
CA GLY A 272 26.80 -30.22 5.70
C GLY A 272 27.78 -29.85 6.83
N GLN A 273 28.48 -28.73 6.70
CA GLN A 273 29.48 -28.27 7.69
C GLN A 273 28.82 -27.75 8.98
N GLU A 274 27.57 -27.32 8.87
CA GLU A 274 26.69 -26.88 9.95
C GLU A 274 26.32 -28.01 10.93
N ASP A 275 26.44 -29.27 10.50
CA ASP A 275 26.13 -30.44 11.32
C ASP A 275 27.27 -30.83 12.27
N CYS A 276 28.48 -30.27 12.05
CA CYS A 276 29.68 -30.64 12.81
C CYS A 276 29.99 -29.60 13.90
N PRO A 277 30.36 -30.05 15.12
CA PRO A 277 30.72 -29.15 16.21
C PRO A 277 31.98 -28.33 15.88
N GLN A 278 32.19 -27.22 16.60
CA GLN A 278 33.29 -26.29 16.34
C GLN A 278 34.65 -27.01 16.36
N GLY A 279 35.35 -26.97 15.22
CA GLY A 279 36.68 -27.59 15.04
C GLY A 279 36.67 -28.91 14.28
N GLU A 280 35.50 -29.40 13.87
CA GLU A 280 35.34 -30.57 13.00
C GLU A 280 34.80 -30.16 11.63
N PHE A 281 35.03 -30.99 10.61
CA PHE A 281 34.53 -30.76 9.25
C PHE A 281 33.78 -31.97 8.71
N CYS A 282 32.72 -31.72 7.96
CA CYS A 282 31.98 -32.78 7.31
C CYS A 282 32.75 -33.36 6.12
N ASN A 283 33.08 -34.66 6.16
CA ASN A 283 33.63 -35.38 5.02
C ASN A 283 32.49 -35.82 4.09
N PRO A 284 32.40 -35.26 2.86
CA PRO A 284 31.29 -35.52 1.95
C PRO A 284 31.30 -36.93 1.33
N GLN A 285 32.41 -37.68 1.44
CA GLN A 285 32.51 -39.04 0.92
C GLN A 285 32.06 -40.09 1.93
N THR A 286 32.28 -39.82 3.23
CA THR A 286 31.92 -40.72 4.31
C THR A 286 30.67 -40.29 5.05
N GLY A 287 30.22 -39.05 4.86
CA GLY A 287 29.14 -38.44 5.62
C GLY A 287 29.48 -38.33 7.10
N GLN A 288 30.77 -38.13 7.43
CA GLN A 288 31.25 -38.09 8.81
C GLN A 288 32.02 -36.82 9.17
N CYS A 289 31.78 -36.27 10.36
CA CYS A 289 32.58 -35.19 10.93
C CYS A 289 33.97 -35.73 11.30
N VAL A 290 35.01 -35.02 10.85
CA VAL A 290 36.40 -35.35 11.10
C VAL A 290 37.12 -34.17 11.74
N GLY A 291 37.81 -34.43 12.84
CA GLY A 291 38.49 -33.43 13.68
C GLY A 291 38.02 -33.57 15.13
N GLY A 292 38.86 -33.19 16.11
CA GLY A 292 38.49 -33.22 17.52
C GLY A 292 39.42 -34.06 18.40
N ASP A 293 40.58 -33.50 18.75
CA ASP A 293 41.26 -33.86 20.00
C ASP A 293 41.96 -32.62 20.58
N GLY A 294 41.49 -32.19 21.74
CA GLY A 294 41.95 -30.98 22.42
C GLY A 294 43.39 -31.10 22.94
N GLY A 295 44.20 -30.11 22.61
CA GLY A 295 45.54 -29.90 23.17
C GLY A 295 46.21 -28.70 22.52
N GLY A 296 46.57 -27.69 23.31
CA GLY A 296 46.98 -26.37 22.82
C GLY A 296 48.12 -26.36 21.79
N GLY A 297 48.04 -25.39 20.88
CA GLY A 297 49.16 -24.93 20.06
C GLY A 297 49.30 -25.64 18.72
N GLY A 298 48.58 -25.14 17.71
CA GLY A 298 48.83 -25.47 16.31
C GLY A 298 47.54 -25.57 15.53
N MET A 299 47.18 -24.52 14.79
CA MET A 299 46.29 -24.66 13.63
C MET A 299 46.85 -25.79 12.73
N PRO A 300 46.08 -26.83 12.41
CA PRO A 300 46.44 -27.69 11.30
C PRO A 300 46.43 -26.84 10.00
N PRO A 301 47.34 -27.09 9.05
CA PRO A 301 47.47 -26.27 7.85
C PRO A 301 46.23 -26.47 6.98
N GLY A 302 45.40 -25.43 6.83
CA GLY A 302 44.19 -25.55 6.01
C GLY A 302 43.19 -24.40 6.10
N MET A 303 43.24 -23.56 7.14
CA MET A 303 42.54 -22.25 7.14
C MET A 303 43.51 -21.09 6.96
N GLY A 304 44.49 -21.27 6.07
CA GLY A 304 45.00 -20.15 5.30
C GLY A 304 44.13 -20.05 4.06
N VAL A 305 43.69 -18.83 3.73
CA VAL A 305 43.17 -18.41 2.41
C VAL A 305 43.68 -19.39 1.32
N PRO A 306 42.81 -20.09 0.57
CA PRO A 306 43.10 -21.41 -0.02
C PRO A 306 44.36 -21.37 -0.87
N GLN A 307 45.49 -21.80 -0.31
CA GLN A 307 46.76 -21.71 -1.03
C GLN A 307 46.86 -22.81 -2.06
N CYS A 308 46.96 -22.41 -3.32
CA CYS A 308 46.99 -23.28 -4.49
C CYS A 308 48.36 -23.18 -5.16
N ASN A 309 48.84 -24.25 -5.79
CA ASN A 309 50.03 -24.19 -6.64
C ASN A 309 49.63 -24.11 -8.11
N ASP A 310 48.52 -24.74 -8.48
CA ASP A 310 47.90 -24.63 -9.79
C ASP A 310 46.37 -24.66 -9.73
N HIS A 311 45.73 -24.53 -10.90
CA HIS A 311 44.27 -24.42 -11.01
C HIS A 311 43.51 -25.69 -10.60
N SER A 312 44.18 -26.84 -10.60
CA SER A 312 43.56 -28.12 -10.22
C SER A 312 43.39 -28.27 -8.71
N ASP A 313 44.07 -27.43 -7.93
CA ASP A 313 43.93 -27.34 -6.48
C ASP A 313 42.66 -26.59 -6.04
N CYS A 314 41.93 -25.97 -6.99
CA CYS A 314 40.75 -25.16 -6.72
C CYS A 314 39.45 -25.85 -7.18
N ALA A 315 38.31 -25.42 -6.63
CA ALA A 315 37.00 -25.89 -7.07
C ALA A 315 36.78 -25.58 -8.56
N ALA A 316 35.86 -26.30 -9.21
CA ALA A 316 35.67 -26.24 -10.67
C ALA A 316 35.30 -24.84 -11.20
N ASP A 317 34.73 -24.00 -10.34
CA ASP A 317 34.34 -22.60 -10.57
C ASP A 317 35.41 -21.57 -10.14
N GLN A 318 36.57 -22.06 -9.71
CA GLN A 318 37.65 -21.24 -9.16
C GLN A 318 38.94 -21.37 -9.98
N GLN A 319 39.88 -20.46 -9.72
CA GLN A 319 41.20 -20.42 -10.33
C GLN A 319 42.26 -20.05 -9.30
N CYS A 320 43.48 -20.56 -9.51
CA CYS A 320 44.61 -20.29 -8.64
C CYS A 320 45.32 -19.00 -9.04
N LEU A 321 45.36 -18.01 -8.15
CA LEU A 321 45.88 -16.67 -8.42
C LEU A 321 46.94 -16.25 -7.40
N GLN A 322 48.03 -15.64 -7.86
CA GLN A 322 49.13 -15.23 -7.00
C GLN A 322 49.11 -13.72 -6.70
N LEU A 323 48.80 -13.38 -5.44
CA LEU A 323 48.74 -12.01 -4.93
C LEU A 323 49.82 -11.77 -3.89
N GLY A 324 50.73 -10.83 -4.16
CA GLY A 324 51.66 -10.33 -3.15
C GLY A 324 52.51 -11.42 -2.47
N GLY A 325 52.82 -12.51 -3.18
CA GLY A 325 53.57 -13.64 -2.65
C GLY A 325 52.74 -14.76 -2.02
N GLN A 326 51.41 -14.69 -2.07
CA GLN A 326 50.49 -15.75 -1.64
C GLN A 326 49.67 -16.23 -2.85
N SER A 327 49.61 -17.53 -3.08
CA SER A 327 48.74 -18.13 -4.09
C SER A 327 47.40 -18.45 -3.47
N LEU A 328 46.28 -18.16 -4.12
CA LEU A 328 44.93 -18.20 -3.54
C LEU A 328 43.89 -18.68 -4.58
N CYS A 329 43.00 -19.60 -4.20
CA CYS A 329 41.83 -19.93 -5.01
C CYS A 329 40.77 -18.83 -4.93
N MET A 330 40.41 -18.27 -6.08
CA MET A 330 39.38 -17.24 -6.20
C MET A 330 38.36 -17.61 -7.29
N PRO A 331 37.14 -17.08 -7.22
CA PRO A 331 36.14 -17.25 -8.27
C PRO A 331 36.70 -16.82 -9.63
N ARG A 332 36.32 -17.54 -10.68
CA ARG A 332 36.59 -17.09 -12.05
C ARG A 332 35.85 -15.78 -12.32
N CYS A 333 36.47 -14.93 -13.12
CA CYS A 333 35.82 -13.69 -13.53
C CYS A 333 34.73 -14.01 -14.57
N ASP A 334 33.60 -13.31 -14.51
CA ASP A 334 32.53 -13.46 -15.51
C ASP A 334 32.66 -12.36 -16.57
N PRO A 335 32.92 -12.69 -17.85
CA PRO A 335 33.02 -11.70 -18.92
C PRO A 335 31.66 -11.04 -19.25
N ALA A 336 30.53 -11.61 -18.82
CA ALA A 336 29.21 -11.01 -18.95
C ALA A 336 28.91 -9.97 -17.85
N ASP A 337 29.63 -10.02 -16.72
CA ASP A 337 29.50 -9.06 -15.63
C ASP A 337 30.56 -7.95 -15.76
N LEU A 338 30.18 -6.88 -16.45
CA LEU A 338 31.02 -5.71 -16.69
C LEU A 338 31.41 -4.94 -15.41
N ILE A 339 30.66 -5.10 -14.30
CA ILE A 339 30.87 -4.34 -13.07
C ILE A 339 31.56 -5.21 -12.01
N GLY A 340 31.15 -6.47 -11.83
CA GLY A 340 31.78 -7.39 -10.88
C GLY A 340 32.97 -8.14 -11.46
N GLY A 341 32.83 -8.68 -12.68
CA GLY A 341 33.83 -9.53 -13.34
C GLY A 341 35.10 -8.80 -13.73
N GLN A 342 35.01 -7.56 -14.26
CA GLN A 342 36.19 -6.75 -14.57
C GLN A 342 36.88 -6.18 -13.32
N LEU A 343 36.12 -5.88 -12.26
CA LEU A 343 36.66 -5.31 -11.03
C LEU A 343 37.53 -6.33 -10.29
N ILE A 344 37.18 -7.61 -10.34
CA ILE A 344 38.00 -8.71 -9.82
C ILE A 344 39.38 -8.70 -10.48
N CYS A 345 39.50 -8.56 -11.81
CA CYS A 345 40.82 -8.54 -12.45
C CYS A 345 41.60 -7.24 -12.20
N LEU A 346 40.92 -6.09 -12.11
CA LEU A 346 41.52 -4.77 -11.87
C LEU A 346 42.07 -4.61 -10.46
N LEU A 347 41.37 -5.10 -9.43
CA LEU A 347 41.83 -5.06 -8.03
C LEU A 347 43.08 -5.92 -7.79
N MET A 348 43.36 -6.85 -8.70
CA MET A 348 44.40 -7.86 -8.59
C MET A 348 45.67 -7.52 -9.39
N GLY A 349 45.72 -6.33 -9.99
CA GLY A 349 46.86 -5.88 -10.81
C GLY A 349 46.95 -6.54 -12.19
N GLY A 350 45.87 -7.20 -12.64
CA GLY A 350 45.74 -7.85 -13.95
C GLY A 350 45.04 -7.00 -15.02
N GLY A 351 45.03 -7.51 -16.25
CA GLY A 351 44.31 -6.98 -17.41
C GLY A 351 42.83 -7.39 -17.44
N MET A 352 42.21 -7.44 -18.62
CA MET A 352 40.77 -7.72 -18.75
C MET A 352 40.42 -9.20 -18.50
N CYS A 353 39.20 -9.45 -18.03
CA CYS A 353 38.63 -10.80 -17.95
C CYS A 353 38.48 -11.39 -19.36
N GLN A 354 39.00 -12.59 -19.55
CA GLN A 354 38.99 -13.30 -20.82
C GLN A 354 37.76 -14.22 -20.92
N PRO A 355 37.37 -14.64 -22.14
CA PRO A 355 36.18 -15.49 -22.34
C PRO A 355 36.25 -16.86 -21.67
N ASP A 356 37.44 -17.28 -21.25
CA ASP A 356 37.67 -18.53 -20.52
C ASP A 356 37.57 -18.37 -18.98
N GLY A 357 37.20 -17.17 -18.51
CA GLY A 357 37.02 -16.82 -17.11
C GLY A 357 38.33 -16.53 -16.36
N THR A 358 39.44 -16.37 -17.09
CA THR A 358 40.74 -16.02 -16.51
C THR A 358 41.07 -14.54 -16.67
N CYS A 359 41.89 -14.00 -15.76
CA CYS A 359 42.35 -12.61 -15.87
C CYS A 359 43.62 -12.55 -16.72
N SER A 360 43.64 -11.69 -17.74
CA SER A 360 44.84 -11.45 -18.54
C SER A 360 45.98 -10.91 -17.67
N THR A 361 47.23 -11.23 -17.99
CA THR A 361 48.38 -10.47 -17.44
C THR A 361 48.28 -9.02 -17.93
N PRO A 362 48.70 -8.03 -17.12
CA PRO A 362 48.64 -6.62 -17.50
C PRO A 362 49.48 -6.27 -18.73
#